data_AF-A0A0F4YLE4-F1
#
_entry.id   AF-A0A0F4YLE4-F1
#
_cell.length_a   1.000
_cell.length_b   1.000
_cell.length_c   1.000
_cell.angle_alpha   90.00
_cell.angle_beta   90.00
_cell.angle_gamma   90.00
#
_symmetry.space_group_name_H-M   'P 1'
#
loop_
_entity.id
_entity.type
_entity.pdbx_description
1 polymer ?
#
loop_
_entity_poly.entity_id
_entity_poly.type
_entity_poly.pdbx_seq_one_letter_code
_entity_poly.pdbx_strand_id
1 'polypeptide(L)'
;MAGSAAESQPGAQNDHHAHPATIEVDAQATENDSSYGRELSTYTASLTSSALAYRHENGRRYHAYRDGTDEYPSAEVIGNDLSPIQPTMVPPNLRFLVDDIEAEWVDDGTPYDFIHARYLCYSIKDFKKLLKQCYKHTKPGGWVEFQDWDALARSEDGSMKGTALEKYYEACIPAFEKAGYPTRPGPHLEEWFREAGFVDIHVQKYRVPGGPWPKDQYYMANFQLPQKNIGTWMLLNLESAYRAAAMAVLTRFESWKPEEVEVLAAGALRDIKNPKIHALADFYVVYGRKPE
;
A
#
# COMPACT_ATOMS: atom_id res chain seq x y z
N MET A 1 43.74 -14.45 23.70
CA MET A 1 42.80 -13.43 24.21
C MET A 1 42.13 -12.82 22.98
N ALA A 2 41.06 -13.41 22.46
CA ALA A 2 39.67 -13.36 22.93
C ALA A 2 39.11 -11.93 22.90
N GLY A 3 38.18 -11.69 21.97
CA GLY A 3 37.47 -10.42 21.77
C GLY A 3 36.61 -10.45 20.52
N SER A 4 35.60 -11.33 20.50
CA SER A 4 34.50 -11.35 19.52
C SER A 4 33.63 -10.11 19.71
N ALA A 5 33.31 -9.39 18.64
CA ALA A 5 32.32 -8.32 18.62
C ALA A 5 31.14 -8.78 17.75
N ALA A 6 29.97 -8.84 18.39
CA ALA A 6 28.74 -9.43 17.90
C ALA A 6 28.06 -8.57 16.81
N GLU A 7 27.47 -9.27 15.85
CA GLU A 7 26.59 -8.79 14.80
C GLU A 7 25.36 -8.06 15.39
N SER A 8 25.07 -6.86 14.89
CA SER A 8 23.81 -6.17 15.15
C SER A 8 22.81 -6.49 14.03
N GLN A 9 21.95 -7.48 14.28
CA GLN A 9 20.70 -7.67 13.54
C GLN A 9 19.83 -6.41 13.69
N PRO A 10 19.19 -5.90 12.62
CA PRO A 10 18.10 -4.95 12.82
C PRO A 10 16.94 -5.72 13.48
N GLY A 11 16.62 -5.31 14.71
CA GLY A 11 15.56 -5.92 15.50
C GLY A 11 14.20 -5.70 14.84
N ALA A 12 13.78 -6.68 14.03
CA ALA A 12 12.37 -6.89 13.76
C ALA A 12 11.73 -7.33 15.08
N GLN A 13 10.99 -6.42 15.73
CA GLN A 13 10.05 -6.81 16.75
C GLN A 13 9.03 -7.74 16.09
N ASN A 14 9.19 -9.04 16.35
CA ASN A 14 8.24 -10.08 15.96
C ASN A 14 6.95 -9.91 16.79
N ASP A 15 6.12 -8.95 16.39
CA ASP A 15 4.71 -8.95 16.77
C ASP A 15 3.99 -10.01 15.92
N HIS A 16 4.27 -11.28 16.22
CA HIS A 16 3.49 -12.42 15.71
C HIS A 16 2.11 -12.43 16.37
N HIS A 17 1.26 -11.46 16.04
CA HIS A 17 -0.17 -11.69 16.10
C HIS A 17 -0.50 -12.69 15.00
N ALA A 18 -0.71 -13.96 15.38
CA ALA A 18 -1.22 -14.97 14.46
C ALA A 18 -2.53 -14.44 13.86
N HIS A 19 -2.50 -14.11 12.57
CA HIS A 19 -3.69 -13.62 11.88
C HIS A 19 -4.74 -14.75 11.87
N PRO A 20 -5.94 -14.53 12.43
CA PRO A 20 -6.95 -15.56 12.49
C PRO A 20 -7.34 -16.04 11.09
N ALA A 21 -7.57 -17.35 10.97
CA ALA A 21 -8.01 -17.99 9.73
C ALA A 21 -9.41 -17.53 9.27
N THR A 22 -10.15 -16.82 10.12
CA THR A 22 -11.48 -16.26 9.83
C THR A 22 -11.64 -14.94 10.58
N ILE A 23 -12.14 -13.91 9.92
CA ILE A 23 -12.42 -12.60 10.53
C ILE A 23 -13.88 -12.60 10.97
N GLU A 24 -14.14 -12.38 12.26
CA GLU A 24 -15.50 -12.36 12.80
C GLU A 24 -16.26 -11.11 12.32
N VAL A 25 -17.52 -11.29 11.91
CA VAL A 25 -18.42 -10.20 11.51
C VAL A 25 -19.02 -9.53 12.74
N ASP A 26 -19.08 -8.19 12.73
CA ASP A 26 -19.82 -7.44 13.74
C ASP A 26 -21.32 -7.46 13.44
N ALA A 27 -22.06 -8.30 14.17
CA ALA A 27 -23.51 -8.40 14.04
C ALA A 27 -24.26 -7.12 14.46
N GLN A 28 -23.60 -6.15 15.10
CA GLN A 28 -24.19 -4.89 15.54
C GLN A 28 -23.90 -3.71 14.60
N ALA A 29 -23.03 -3.90 13.59
CA ALA A 29 -22.70 -2.83 12.65
C ALA A 29 -23.92 -2.45 11.79
N THR A 30 -24.28 -1.16 11.77
CA THR A 30 -25.43 -0.66 11.01
C THR A 30 -25.03 0.41 10.01
N GLU A 31 -25.81 0.55 8.92
CA GLU A 31 -25.62 1.60 7.90
C GLU A 31 -25.70 3.02 8.48
N ASN A 32 -26.38 3.17 9.63
CA ASN A 32 -26.61 4.42 10.35
C ASN A 32 -25.83 4.49 11.68
N ASP A 33 -24.85 3.60 11.92
CA ASP A 33 -23.99 3.74 13.09
C ASP A 33 -23.11 4.96 12.87
N SER A 34 -23.71 6.10 13.22
CA SER A 34 -23.18 7.44 13.06
C SER A 34 -22.10 7.75 14.09
N SER A 35 -21.46 6.74 14.69
CA SER A 35 -20.13 6.94 15.28
C SER A 35 -19.19 7.63 14.29
N TYR A 36 -19.37 7.41 12.98
CA TYR A 36 -18.70 8.20 11.95
C TYR A 36 -19.30 9.59 11.67
N GLY A 37 -20.61 9.81 11.87
CA GLY A 37 -21.31 11.05 11.47
C GLY A 37 -21.51 12.10 12.58
N ARG A 38 -21.71 11.67 13.83
CA ARG A 38 -21.91 12.56 15.00
C ARG A 38 -20.61 12.89 15.72
N GLU A 39 -19.60 12.03 15.63
CA GLU A 39 -18.28 12.40 16.13
C GLU A 39 -17.58 13.40 15.20
N LEU A 40 -17.94 13.48 13.91
CA LEU A 40 -17.37 14.44 12.96
C LEU A 40 -17.56 15.92 13.38
N SER A 41 -18.66 16.27 14.08
CA SER A 41 -18.89 17.64 14.59
C SER A 41 -18.36 17.89 16.00
N THR A 42 -17.94 16.84 16.70
CA THR A 42 -17.37 16.94 18.06
C THR A 42 -15.84 16.78 18.03
N TYR A 43 -15.28 16.13 16.99
CA TYR A 43 -13.84 16.07 16.70
C TYR A 43 -13.25 17.40 16.17
N THR A 44 -14.09 18.35 15.74
CA THR A 44 -13.64 19.70 15.39
C THR A 44 -13.50 20.63 16.60
N ALA A 45 -13.88 20.19 17.81
CA ALA A 45 -13.80 20.98 19.04
C ALA A 45 -12.85 20.42 20.12
N SER A 46 -12.14 19.31 19.85
CA SER A 46 -10.93 18.93 20.60
C SER A 46 -9.81 18.56 19.63
N LEU A 47 -9.54 19.51 18.73
CA LEU A 47 -8.26 19.65 18.07
C LEU A 47 -7.22 20.01 19.12
N THR A 48 -6.19 19.20 19.30
CA THR A 48 -4.84 19.78 19.43
C THR A 48 -3.74 18.77 19.10
N SER A 49 -3.26 18.91 17.88
CA SER A 49 -1.87 19.26 17.57
C SER A 49 -1.07 18.24 16.76
N SER A 50 -1.16 16.93 16.98
CA SER A 50 -0.22 16.00 16.30
C SER A 50 -0.57 15.71 14.83
N ALA A 51 -1.85 15.66 14.47
CA ALA A 51 -2.28 15.33 13.10
C ALA A 51 -2.27 16.53 12.12
N LEU A 52 -2.18 17.75 12.65
CA LEU A 52 -1.86 18.97 11.90
C LEU A 52 -0.47 19.50 12.28
N ALA A 53 0.34 18.71 12.99
CA ALA A 53 1.72 19.07 13.30
C ALA A 53 2.52 18.98 12.01
N TYR A 54 2.42 20.03 11.21
CA TYR A 54 3.61 20.47 10.56
C TYR A 54 4.67 20.68 11.65
N ARG A 55 5.79 19.97 11.54
CA ARG A 55 6.94 20.26 12.38
C ARG A 55 7.31 21.72 12.08
N HIS A 56 7.57 22.51 13.11
CA HIS A 56 8.06 23.88 12.96
C HIS A 56 9.43 23.96 13.61
N GLU A 57 10.48 24.00 12.79
CA GLU A 57 11.86 24.15 13.26
C GLU A 57 12.48 25.35 12.54
N ASN A 58 13.13 26.25 13.30
CA ASN A 58 13.70 27.51 12.79
C ASN A 58 12.70 28.37 11.95
N GLY A 59 11.41 28.34 12.31
CA GLY A 59 10.37 29.13 11.67
C GLY A 59 9.83 28.57 10.34
N ARG A 60 10.09 27.29 10.01
CA ARG A 60 9.66 26.65 8.75
C ARG A 60 8.82 25.39 8.99
N ARG A 61 7.90 25.10 8.07
CA ARG A 61 6.76 24.17 8.23
C ARG A 61 6.90 22.90 7.34
N TYR A 62 6.91 21.69 7.90
CA TYR A 62 7.20 20.41 7.19
C TYR A 62 5.96 19.48 7.00
N HIS A 63 5.85 18.74 5.88
CA HIS A 63 4.78 17.75 5.60
C HIS A 63 5.14 16.30 6.05
N ALA A 64 4.14 15.49 6.39
CA ALA A 64 4.25 14.12 6.95
C ALA A 64 4.57 12.99 5.93
N TYR A 65 5.48 13.22 4.98
CA TYR A 65 5.95 12.23 4.00
C TYR A 65 7.28 11.56 4.44
N ARG A 66 7.56 11.45 5.74
CA ARG A 66 8.87 11.07 6.27
C ARG A 66 8.89 9.72 6.99
N ASP A 67 8.56 8.62 6.31
CA ASP A 67 8.96 7.30 6.83
C ASP A 67 10.39 7.02 6.35
N GLY A 68 11.31 6.78 7.30
CA GLY A 68 12.71 6.39 7.06
C GLY A 68 13.77 7.50 7.17
N THR A 69 13.42 8.78 6.96
CA THR A 69 14.43 9.86 6.88
C THR A 69 14.71 10.55 8.21
N ASP A 70 13.68 10.75 9.05
CA ASP A 70 13.82 11.28 10.40
C ASP A 70 14.22 10.20 11.43
N GLU A 71 13.85 8.95 11.17
CA GLU A 71 14.20 7.79 12.02
C GLU A 71 15.64 7.32 11.76
N TYR A 72 16.13 7.45 10.52
CA TYR A 72 17.49 7.08 10.13
C TYR A 72 18.19 8.30 9.50
N PRO A 73 18.57 9.31 10.29
CA PRO A 73 19.21 10.53 9.75
C PRO A 73 20.56 10.26 9.07
N SER A 74 21.17 9.09 9.31
CA SER A 74 22.39 8.63 8.65
C SER A 74 22.17 7.93 7.31
N ALA A 75 20.92 7.58 6.95
CA ALA A 75 20.61 6.98 5.66
C ALA A 75 20.37 8.06 4.61
N GLU A 76 20.88 7.84 3.39
CA GLU A 76 20.45 8.59 2.21
C GLU A 76 19.26 7.88 1.58
N VAL A 77 18.17 8.61 1.35
CA VAL A 77 16.92 8.07 0.81
C VAL A 77 16.61 8.72 -0.53
N ILE A 78 16.17 7.90 -1.48
CA ILE A 78 15.76 8.32 -2.82
C ILE A 78 14.32 7.88 -3.05
N GLY A 79 13.41 8.84 -3.17
CA GLY A 79 12.06 8.58 -3.64
C GLY A 79 12.02 8.67 -5.17
N ASN A 80 11.35 7.72 -5.83
CA ASN A 80 11.17 7.76 -7.29
C ASN A 80 9.68 7.61 -7.63
N ASP A 81 9.17 8.50 -8.47
CA ASP A 81 7.81 8.45 -8.99
C ASP A 81 7.75 9.14 -10.37
N LEU A 82 6.95 8.62 -11.30
CA LEU A 82 6.69 9.26 -12.59
C LEU A 82 6.08 10.66 -12.45
N SER A 83 5.41 10.91 -11.35
CA SER A 83 4.69 12.14 -11.06
C SER A 83 5.54 13.05 -10.16
N PRO A 84 5.60 14.37 -10.43
CA PRO A 84 6.29 15.32 -9.55
C PRO A 84 5.45 15.62 -8.30
N ILE A 85 5.30 14.63 -7.40
CA ILE A 85 4.48 14.71 -6.16
C ILE A 85 5.28 15.20 -4.94
N GLN A 86 6.40 15.87 -5.18
CA GLN A 86 7.38 16.22 -4.16
C GLN A 86 6.80 17.23 -3.15
N PRO A 87 6.98 17.03 -1.83
CA PRO A 87 6.65 18.06 -0.87
C PRO A 87 7.56 19.27 -1.06
N THR A 88 7.05 20.46 -0.73
CA THR A 88 7.83 21.71 -0.81
C THR A 88 9.02 21.77 0.15
N MET A 89 9.09 20.85 1.12
CA MET A 89 10.16 20.77 2.10
C MET A 89 10.49 19.32 2.40
N VAL A 90 11.72 18.93 2.06
CA VAL A 90 12.22 17.56 2.21
C VAL A 90 13.40 17.55 3.21
N PRO A 91 13.59 16.48 3.98
CA PRO A 91 14.82 16.28 4.77
C PRO A 91 16.09 16.42 3.93
N PRO A 92 17.23 16.82 4.53
CA PRO A 92 18.49 16.93 3.80
C PRO A 92 19.00 15.57 3.28
N ASN A 93 18.58 14.46 3.89
CA ASN A 93 18.94 13.10 3.50
C ASN A 93 17.91 12.44 2.57
N LEU A 94 16.96 13.21 2.01
CA LEU A 94 15.96 12.74 1.04
C LEU A 94 16.07 13.52 -0.26
N ARG A 95 16.17 12.80 -1.37
CA ARG A 95 16.02 13.37 -2.71
C ARG A 95 14.94 12.63 -3.50
N PHE A 96 14.36 13.31 -4.48
CA PHE A 96 13.36 12.74 -5.37
C PHE A 96 13.88 12.66 -6.80
N LEU A 97 13.58 11.56 -7.46
CA LEU A 97 13.70 11.37 -8.89
C LEU A 97 12.31 11.36 -9.50
N VAL A 98 12.18 12.02 -10.64
CA VAL A 98 10.99 11.91 -11.48
C VAL A 98 11.38 11.05 -12.67
N ASP A 99 11.17 9.75 -12.54
CA ASP A 99 11.65 8.78 -13.50
C ASP A 99 10.72 7.56 -13.60
N ASP A 100 10.82 6.84 -14.73
CA ASP A 100 10.11 5.60 -14.94
C ASP A 100 10.91 4.44 -14.34
N ILE A 101 10.41 3.84 -13.27
CA ILE A 101 11.08 2.69 -12.64
C ILE A 101 11.10 1.44 -13.54
N GLU A 102 10.27 1.36 -14.59
CA GLU A 102 10.33 0.28 -15.59
C GLU A 102 11.42 0.51 -16.65
N ALA A 103 11.91 1.73 -16.81
CA ALA A 103 13.04 2.05 -17.69
C ALA A 103 14.36 1.51 -17.11
N GLU A 104 15.41 1.49 -17.93
CA GLU A 104 16.74 1.10 -17.44
C GLU A 104 17.24 2.12 -16.42
N TRP A 105 17.58 1.67 -15.21
CA TRP A 105 18.07 2.57 -14.18
C TRP A 105 19.46 3.08 -14.53
N VAL A 106 19.58 4.39 -14.71
CA VAL A 106 20.84 5.09 -14.97
C VAL A 106 21.33 5.69 -13.66
N ASP A 107 21.79 4.84 -12.75
CA ASP A 107 22.49 5.30 -11.55
C ASP A 107 23.98 5.51 -11.82
N ASP A 108 24.67 6.15 -10.88
CA ASP A 108 26.12 6.40 -10.95
C ASP A 108 26.96 5.13 -10.70
N GLY A 109 26.32 3.96 -10.68
CA GLY A 109 26.92 2.67 -10.35
C GLY A 109 27.03 2.42 -8.85
N THR A 110 26.51 3.30 -7.99
CA THR A 110 26.45 3.06 -6.54
C THR A 110 25.27 2.15 -6.21
N PRO A 111 25.50 0.89 -5.82
CA PRO A 111 24.42 0.00 -5.46
C PRO A 111 23.74 0.42 -4.15
N TYR A 112 22.46 0.10 -4.00
CA TYR A 112 21.63 0.34 -2.84
C TYR A 112 21.82 -0.74 -1.76
N ASP A 113 21.80 -0.33 -0.49
CA ASP A 113 21.75 -1.24 0.65
C ASP A 113 20.35 -1.86 0.84
N PHE A 114 19.32 -1.07 0.51
CA PHE A 114 17.91 -1.45 0.62
C PHE A 114 17.08 -0.82 -0.49
N ILE A 115 16.18 -1.60 -1.10
CA ILE A 115 15.17 -1.11 -2.05
C ILE A 115 13.79 -1.49 -1.52
N HIS A 116 12.89 -0.51 -1.44
CA HIS A 116 11.51 -0.71 -1.02
C HIS A 116 10.55 -0.25 -2.12
N ALA A 117 9.57 -1.09 -2.43
CA ALA A 117 8.52 -0.81 -3.39
C ALA A 117 7.15 -1.16 -2.77
N ARG A 118 6.17 -0.28 -2.95
CA ARG A 118 4.81 -0.53 -2.45
C ARG A 118 3.74 0.01 -3.39
N TYR A 119 2.60 -0.66 -3.42
CA TYR A 119 1.40 -0.25 -4.16
C TYR A 119 1.65 -0.06 -5.67
N LEU A 120 2.35 -1.01 -6.29
CA LEU A 120 2.70 -0.99 -7.70
C LEU A 120 1.72 -1.79 -8.59
N CYS A 121 0.74 -2.50 -8.00
CA CYS A 121 -0.37 -3.06 -8.77
C CYS A 121 -1.01 -1.96 -9.64
N TYR A 122 -1.42 -2.32 -10.87
CA TYR A 122 -1.97 -1.40 -11.87
C TYR A 122 -1.02 -0.38 -12.49
N SER A 123 0.20 -0.19 -11.96
CA SER A 123 1.15 0.83 -12.48
C SER A 123 2.34 0.23 -13.21
N ILE A 124 2.73 -1.00 -12.90
CA ILE A 124 3.88 -1.70 -13.51
C ILE A 124 3.39 -2.77 -14.47
N LYS A 125 4.03 -2.90 -15.64
CA LYS A 125 3.74 -3.95 -16.61
C LYS A 125 4.61 -5.19 -16.42
N ASP A 126 5.89 -5.01 -16.12
CA ASP A 126 6.85 -6.13 -15.99
C ASP A 126 7.57 -6.14 -14.63
N PHE A 127 6.89 -6.71 -13.63
CA PHE A 127 7.45 -6.90 -12.29
C PHE A 127 8.71 -7.79 -12.28
N LYS A 128 8.83 -8.77 -13.19
CA LYS A 128 10.02 -9.64 -13.25
C LYS A 128 11.23 -8.85 -13.72
N LYS A 129 11.07 -8.01 -14.75
CA LYS A 129 12.11 -7.08 -15.19
C LYS A 129 12.47 -6.12 -14.06
N LEU A 130 11.48 -5.52 -13.40
CA LEU A 130 11.71 -4.61 -12.29
C LEU A 130 12.52 -5.26 -11.16
N LEU A 131 12.16 -6.48 -10.73
CA LEU A 131 12.90 -7.23 -9.70
C LEU A 131 14.33 -7.58 -10.13
N LYS A 132 14.57 -7.87 -11.42
CA LYS A 132 15.93 -8.05 -11.94
C LYS A 132 16.73 -6.75 -11.89
N GLN A 133 16.09 -5.60 -12.14
CA GLN A 133 16.74 -4.30 -11.95
C GLN A 133 17.06 -4.04 -10.48
N CYS A 134 16.12 -4.32 -9.56
CA CYS A 134 16.40 -4.25 -8.13
C CYS A 134 17.61 -5.12 -7.78
N TYR A 135 17.62 -6.39 -8.20
CA TYR A 135 18.74 -7.31 -7.96
C TYR A 135 20.08 -6.77 -8.49
N LYS A 136 20.10 -6.21 -9.70
CA LYS A 136 21.32 -5.63 -10.31
C LYS A 136 21.87 -4.49 -9.44
N HIS A 137 21.00 -3.60 -8.98
CA HIS A 137 21.39 -2.37 -8.27
C HIS A 137 21.42 -2.52 -6.74
N THR A 138 21.10 -3.68 -6.16
CA THR A 138 21.34 -3.96 -4.74
C THR A 138 22.75 -4.47 -4.49
N LYS A 139 23.38 -4.08 -3.38
CA LYS A 139 24.68 -4.62 -2.94
C LYS A 139 24.56 -6.12 -2.60
N PRO A 140 25.63 -6.92 -2.76
CA PRO A 140 25.72 -8.21 -2.06
C PRO A 140 25.40 -8.02 -0.57
N GLY A 141 24.57 -8.89 0.00
CA GLY A 141 24.06 -8.78 1.37
C GLY A 141 22.93 -7.76 1.59
N GLY A 142 22.63 -6.91 0.61
CA GLY A 142 21.54 -5.92 0.66
C GLY A 142 20.15 -6.55 0.47
N TRP A 143 19.10 -5.79 0.78
CA TRP A 143 17.72 -6.28 0.83
C TRP A 143 16.79 -5.57 -0.16
N VAL A 144 15.79 -6.30 -0.64
CA VAL A 144 14.69 -5.76 -1.45
C VAL A 144 13.38 -6.17 -0.82
N GLU A 145 12.43 -5.25 -0.73
CA GLU A 145 11.09 -5.48 -0.20
C GLU A 145 10.02 -4.93 -1.14
N PHE A 146 9.04 -5.78 -1.47
CA PHE A 146 7.85 -5.42 -2.22
C PHE A 146 6.61 -5.64 -1.34
N GLN A 147 5.76 -4.62 -1.26
CA GLN A 147 4.47 -4.70 -0.58
C GLN A 147 3.33 -4.44 -1.56
N ASP A 148 2.56 -5.47 -1.90
CA ASP A 148 1.57 -5.35 -2.98
C ASP A 148 0.34 -6.25 -2.83
N TRP A 149 -0.68 -5.96 -3.62
CA TRP A 149 -2.01 -6.52 -3.51
C TRP A 149 -2.21 -7.79 -4.34
N ASP A 150 -3.08 -8.67 -3.84
CA ASP A 150 -4.04 -9.38 -4.68
C ASP A 150 -5.29 -8.50 -4.76
N ALA A 151 -5.43 -7.73 -5.85
CA ALA A 151 -6.51 -6.76 -5.95
C ALA A 151 -7.87 -7.36 -6.29
N LEU A 152 -7.99 -8.69 -6.44
CA LEU A 152 -9.28 -9.35 -6.60
C LEU A 152 -10.01 -9.41 -5.25
N ALA A 153 -10.82 -8.38 -4.97
CA ALA A 153 -11.67 -8.39 -3.81
C ALA A 153 -12.70 -9.51 -3.89
N ARG A 154 -13.00 -10.11 -2.73
CA ARG A 154 -13.95 -11.22 -2.59
C ARG A 154 -14.71 -11.10 -1.28
N SER A 155 -15.81 -11.83 -1.15
CA SER A 155 -16.47 -12.07 0.13
C SER A 155 -16.57 -13.57 0.33
N GLU A 156 -16.36 -14.05 1.55
CA GLU A 156 -16.40 -15.50 1.86
C GLU A 156 -17.84 -15.99 2.04
N ASP A 157 -18.75 -15.10 2.40
CA ASP A 157 -20.17 -15.38 2.61
C ASP A 157 -21.05 -14.98 1.41
N GLY A 158 -20.44 -14.49 0.32
CA GLY A 158 -21.12 -14.04 -0.88
C GLY A 158 -21.83 -12.68 -0.77
N SER A 159 -21.61 -11.93 0.33
CA SER A 159 -22.21 -10.61 0.56
C SER A 159 -21.85 -9.55 -0.50
N MET A 160 -20.78 -9.76 -1.26
CA MET A 160 -20.37 -8.88 -2.36
C MET A 160 -21.18 -9.13 -3.65
N LYS A 161 -21.90 -10.26 -3.77
CA LYS A 161 -22.56 -10.64 -5.03
C LYS A 161 -23.72 -9.70 -5.38
N GLY A 162 -23.78 -9.27 -6.64
CA GLY A 162 -24.78 -8.37 -7.20
C GLY A 162 -24.57 -6.89 -6.87
N THR A 163 -23.53 -6.56 -6.11
CA THR A 163 -23.21 -5.19 -5.66
C THR A 163 -22.57 -4.38 -6.79
N ALA A 164 -22.58 -3.05 -6.67
CA ALA A 164 -21.78 -2.19 -7.55
C ALA A 164 -20.28 -2.37 -7.31
N LEU A 165 -19.86 -2.78 -6.10
CA LEU A 165 -18.47 -3.16 -5.82
C LEU A 165 -18.02 -4.37 -6.66
N GLU A 166 -18.82 -5.42 -6.77
CA GLU A 166 -18.53 -6.56 -7.65
C GLU A 166 -18.41 -6.11 -9.11
N LYS A 167 -19.40 -5.37 -9.61
CA LYS A 167 -19.39 -4.83 -10.98
C LYS A 167 -18.18 -3.95 -11.27
N TYR A 168 -17.72 -3.19 -10.27
CA TYR A 168 -16.52 -2.37 -10.39
C TYR A 168 -15.28 -3.24 -10.66
N TYR A 169 -15.09 -4.30 -9.87
CA TYR A 169 -13.97 -5.21 -10.06
C TYR A 169 -14.09 -6.03 -11.36
N GLU A 170 -15.29 -6.48 -11.72
CA GLU A 170 -15.57 -7.17 -12.99
C GLU A 170 -15.28 -6.29 -14.22
N ALA A 171 -15.45 -4.97 -14.12
CA ALA A 171 -15.11 -4.05 -15.19
C ALA A 171 -13.62 -3.69 -15.20
N CYS A 172 -13.05 -3.32 -14.05
CA CYS A 172 -11.71 -2.74 -13.98
C CYS A 172 -10.60 -3.78 -14.11
N ILE A 173 -10.71 -4.94 -13.44
CA ILE A 173 -9.62 -5.94 -13.44
C ILE A 173 -9.32 -6.45 -14.85
N PRO A 174 -10.30 -6.96 -15.63
CA PRO A 174 -10.03 -7.43 -16.98
C PRO A 174 -9.51 -6.34 -17.90
N ALA A 175 -9.98 -5.10 -17.72
CA ALA A 175 -9.53 -3.95 -18.51
C ALA A 175 -8.04 -3.65 -18.24
N PHE A 176 -7.59 -3.72 -16.99
CA PHE A 176 -6.18 -3.52 -16.64
C PHE A 176 -5.31 -4.66 -17.16
N GLU A 177 -5.74 -5.91 -16.98
CA GLU A 177 -5.01 -7.09 -17.45
C GLU A 177 -4.87 -7.08 -18.98
N LYS A 178 -5.93 -6.74 -19.70
CA LYS A 178 -5.93 -6.56 -21.16
C LYS A 178 -5.00 -5.43 -21.61
N ALA A 179 -4.89 -4.35 -20.83
CA ALA A 179 -3.93 -3.27 -21.07
C ALA A 179 -2.47 -3.63 -20.71
N GLY A 180 -2.25 -4.83 -20.17
CA GLY A 180 -0.94 -5.37 -19.83
C GLY A 180 -0.45 -5.00 -18.43
N TYR A 181 -1.33 -4.56 -17.54
CA TYR A 181 -1.01 -4.25 -16.15
C TYR A 181 -1.46 -5.41 -15.24
N PRO A 182 -0.53 -6.14 -14.60
CA PRO A 182 -0.88 -7.11 -13.57
C PRO A 182 -1.64 -6.45 -12.42
N THR A 183 -2.76 -7.05 -12.06
CA THR A 183 -3.67 -6.57 -11.01
C THR A 183 -3.47 -7.33 -9.70
N ARG A 184 -2.76 -8.46 -9.74
CA ARG A 184 -2.57 -9.37 -8.60
C ARG A 184 -1.10 -9.78 -8.43
N PRO A 185 -0.14 -8.83 -8.33
CA PRO A 185 1.27 -9.18 -8.19
C PRO A 185 1.58 -9.95 -6.89
N GLY A 186 0.87 -9.66 -5.79
CA GLY A 186 1.19 -10.19 -4.45
C GLY A 186 1.47 -11.70 -4.37
N PRO A 187 0.54 -12.57 -4.82
CA PRO A 187 0.73 -14.02 -4.82
C PRO A 187 1.93 -14.54 -5.64
N HIS A 188 2.47 -13.74 -6.55
CA HIS A 188 3.57 -14.12 -7.44
C HIS A 188 4.93 -13.59 -6.99
N LEU A 189 4.96 -12.63 -6.06
CA LEU A 189 6.19 -11.96 -5.64
C LEU A 189 7.25 -12.96 -5.14
N GLU A 190 6.87 -13.97 -4.35
CA GLU A 190 7.83 -14.97 -3.84
C GLU A 190 8.59 -15.68 -4.96
N GLU A 191 7.86 -16.14 -5.97
CA GLU A 191 8.43 -16.82 -7.13
C GLU A 191 9.34 -15.87 -7.92
N TRP A 192 8.89 -14.63 -8.14
CA TRP A 192 9.67 -13.64 -8.89
C TRP A 192 10.95 -13.22 -8.17
N PHE A 193 10.94 -13.15 -6.83
CA PHE A 193 12.15 -12.95 -6.04
C PHE A 193 13.14 -14.11 -6.21
N ARG A 194 12.67 -15.36 -6.16
CA ARG A 194 13.51 -16.56 -6.41
C ARG A 194 14.10 -16.53 -7.82
N GLU A 195 13.28 -16.23 -8.83
CA GLU A 195 13.72 -16.15 -10.22
C GLU A 195 14.76 -15.03 -10.45
N ALA A 196 14.65 -13.92 -9.73
CA ALA A 196 15.61 -12.82 -9.81
C ALA A 196 16.96 -13.14 -9.13
N GLY A 197 17.01 -14.16 -8.27
CA GLY A 197 18.24 -14.64 -7.60
C GLY A 197 18.35 -14.25 -6.13
N PHE A 198 17.30 -13.71 -5.52
CA PHE A 198 17.30 -13.41 -4.09
C PHE A 198 17.27 -14.70 -3.24
N VAL A 199 17.85 -14.61 -2.05
CA VAL A 199 17.87 -15.65 -1.00
C VAL A 199 17.23 -15.13 0.28
N ASP A 200 17.07 -15.99 1.29
CA ASP A 200 16.45 -15.63 2.57
C ASP A 200 15.08 -14.93 2.38
N ILE A 201 14.26 -15.49 1.49
CA ILE A 201 12.99 -14.89 1.08
C ILE A 201 11.94 -15.15 2.15
N HIS A 202 11.29 -14.07 2.59
CA HIS A 202 10.20 -14.09 3.54
C HIS A 202 8.93 -13.58 2.87
N VAL A 203 7.81 -14.23 3.15
CA VAL A 203 6.49 -13.88 2.64
C VAL A 203 5.53 -13.75 3.81
N GLN A 204 4.97 -12.58 3.99
CA GLN A 204 3.90 -12.34 4.94
C GLN A 204 2.64 -11.94 4.20
N LYS A 205 1.61 -12.76 4.33
CA LYS A 205 0.28 -12.50 3.80
C LYS A 205 -0.61 -11.90 4.88
N TYR A 206 -1.29 -10.82 4.55
CA TYR A 206 -2.30 -10.16 5.37
C TYR A 206 -3.65 -10.27 4.70
N ARG A 207 -4.66 -10.68 5.47
CA ARG A 207 -6.06 -10.60 5.04
C ARG A 207 -6.60 -9.25 5.44
N VAL A 208 -7.02 -8.47 4.46
CA VAL A 208 -7.42 -7.09 4.64
C VAL A 208 -8.93 -6.97 4.36
N PRO A 209 -9.74 -6.74 5.40
CA PRO A 209 -11.12 -6.33 5.24
C PRO A 209 -11.25 -5.09 4.38
N GLY A 210 -12.30 -5.02 3.59
CA GLY A 210 -12.78 -3.83 2.93
C GLY A 210 -14.05 -3.35 3.63
N GLY A 211 -13.98 -2.19 4.28
CA GLY A 211 -15.13 -1.61 4.99
C GLY A 211 -15.26 -1.98 6.47
N PRO A 212 -16.26 -1.39 7.16
CA PRO A 212 -16.41 -1.44 8.62
C PRO A 212 -17.27 -2.62 9.09
N TRP A 213 -16.92 -3.84 8.69
CA TRP A 213 -17.64 -5.06 9.07
C TRP A 213 -16.95 -5.99 10.07
N PRO A 214 -15.61 -5.98 10.25
CA PRO A 214 -14.97 -6.82 11.26
C PRO A 214 -15.38 -6.45 12.69
N LYS A 215 -15.62 -7.45 13.53
CA LYS A 215 -15.90 -7.29 14.97
C LYS A 215 -14.66 -6.96 15.78
N ASP A 216 -13.52 -7.52 15.40
CA ASP A 216 -12.28 -7.32 16.12
C ASP A 216 -11.78 -5.87 15.91
N GLN A 217 -11.57 -5.18 17.03
CA GLN A 217 -10.96 -3.87 17.05
C GLN A 217 -9.55 -3.90 16.45
N TYR A 218 -8.85 -5.02 16.41
CA TYR A 218 -7.61 -5.15 15.65
C TYR A 218 -7.85 -4.84 14.17
N TYR A 219 -8.91 -5.33 13.53
CA TYR A 219 -9.16 -5.02 12.11
C TYR A 219 -9.79 -3.64 11.93
N MET A 220 -10.72 -3.24 12.82
CA MET A 220 -11.33 -1.90 12.80
C MET A 220 -10.35 -0.78 13.14
N ALA A 221 -9.40 -1.07 14.02
CA ALA A 221 -8.29 -0.21 14.42
C ALA A 221 -6.98 -0.56 13.71
N ASN A 222 -6.95 -1.49 12.75
CA ASN A 222 -5.86 -1.61 11.75
C ASN A 222 -6.29 -1.12 10.37
N PHE A 223 -7.54 -0.72 10.23
CA PHE A 223 -7.85 0.55 9.58
C PHE A 223 -7.32 1.78 10.38
N GLN A 224 -6.63 1.59 11.50
CA GLN A 224 -5.88 2.59 12.27
C GLN A 224 -4.54 2.02 12.82
N LEU A 225 -3.81 1.20 12.04
CA LEU A 225 -2.52 0.63 12.47
C LEU A 225 -1.64 1.74 13.06
N PRO A 226 -1.05 1.59 14.27
CA PRO A 226 -0.08 2.52 14.85
C PRO A 226 1.23 2.52 14.06
N GLN A 227 1.29 3.10 12.87
CA GLN A 227 1.52 4.53 12.62
C GLN A 227 0.22 5.36 12.48
N LYS A 228 -0.57 5.44 13.57
CA LYS A 228 -2.05 5.43 13.69
C LYS A 228 -2.81 6.28 12.66
N ASN A 229 -3.02 5.79 11.42
CA ASN A 229 -4.12 6.22 10.52
C ASN A 229 -4.15 5.51 9.14
N ILE A 230 -3.65 4.28 9.00
CA ILE A 230 -3.52 3.65 7.67
C ILE A 230 -4.86 3.41 6.98
N GLY A 231 -5.93 3.05 7.69
CA GLY A 231 -7.22 2.80 7.05
C GLY A 231 -8.06 4.03 6.80
N THR A 232 -7.93 5.11 7.57
CA THR A 232 -8.49 6.42 7.19
C THR A 232 -7.76 6.95 5.96
N TRP A 233 -6.43 6.80 5.89
CA TRP A 233 -5.63 7.15 4.73
C TRP A 233 -5.87 6.23 3.54
N MET A 234 -6.06 4.93 3.76
CA MET A 234 -6.41 3.98 2.72
C MET A 234 -7.83 4.24 2.26
N LEU A 235 -8.83 4.54 3.10
CA LEU A 235 -10.18 4.95 2.63
C LEU A 235 -10.16 6.27 1.84
N LEU A 236 -9.36 7.25 2.28
CA LEU A 236 -9.09 8.51 1.55
C LEU A 236 -8.34 8.25 0.22
N ASN A 237 -7.40 7.30 0.21
CA ASN A 237 -6.73 6.82 -0.99
C ASN A 237 -7.67 6.01 -1.85
N LEU A 238 -8.59 5.21 -1.31
CA LEU A 238 -9.49 4.29 -2.02
C LEU A 238 -10.60 5.08 -2.70
N GLU A 239 -11.11 6.16 -2.10
CA GLU A 239 -12.09 7.02 -2.79
C GLU A 239 -11.49 7.70 -4.03
N SER A 240 -10.28 8.23 -3.90
CA SER A 240 -9.56 8.82 -5.03
C SER A 240 -9.03 7.76 -6.00
N ALA A 241 -8.55 6.63 -5.52
CA ALA A 241 -7.95 5.55 -6.31
C ALA A 241 -9.01 4.72 -7.05
N TYR A 242 -10.17 4.43 -6.46
CA TYR A 242 -11.24 3.72 -7.17
C TYR A 242 -11.70 4.56 -8.37
N ARG A 243 -11.95 5.84 -8.14
CA ARG A 243 -12.30 6.77 -9.21
C ARG A 243 -11.15 6.88 -10.22
N ALA A 244 -9.93 7.18 -9.79
CA ALA A 244 -8.79 7.39 -10.68
C ALA A 244 -8.43 6.13 -11.50
N ALA A 245 -8.43 4.95 -10.87
CA ALA A 245 -8.11 3.68 -11.53
C ALA A 245 -9.18 3.31 -12.56
N ALA A 246 -10.46 3.37 -12.18
CA ALA A 246 -11.55 3.12 -13.12
C ALA A 246 -11.54 4.14 -14.25
N MET A 247 -11.26 5.41 -13.93
CA MET A 247 -11.17 6.44 -14.95
C MET A 247 -10.02 6.21 -15.91
N ALA A 248 -8.84 5.89 -15.38
CA ALA A 248 -7.67 5.58 -16.19
C ALA A 248 -7.93 4.39 -17.10
N VAL A 249 -8.54 3.30 -16.60
CA VAL A 249 -8.63 2.07 -17.38
C VAL A 249 -9.85 2.04 -18.32
N LEU A 250 -11.03 2.40 -17.83
CA LEU A 250 -12.27 2.22 -18.58
C LEU A 250 -12.45 3.25 -19.69
N THR A 251 -12.01 4.49 -19.49
CA THR A 251 -12.10 5.51 -20.54
C THR A 251 -11.00 5.38 -21.59
N ARG A 252 -9.78 5.00 -21.19
CA ARG A 252 -8.64 4.89 -22.12
C ARG A 252 -8.67 3.59 -22.92
N PHE A 253 -9.16 2.48 -22.33
CA PHE A 253 -9.04 1.15 -22.95
C PHE A 253 -10.37 0.45 -23.24
N GLU A 254 -11.49 0.84 -22.62
CA GLU A 254 -12.80 0.19 -22.80
C GLU A 254 -13.89 1.11 -23.38
N SER A 255 -13.53 2.35 -23.76
CA SER A 255 -14.44 3.33 -24.40
C SER A 255 -15.65 3.75 -23.55
N TRP A 256 -15.60 3.57 -22.24
CA TRP A 256 -16.65 4.05 -21.34
C TRP A 256 -16.69 5.57 -21.32
N LYS A 257 -17.89 6.15 -21.15
CA LYS A 257 -18.01 7.59 -20.94
C LYS A 257 -17.62 7.97 -19.51
N PRO A 258 -17.02 9.15 -19.29
CA PRO A 258 -16.66 9.60 -17.94
C PRO A 258 -17.81 9.52 -16.93
N GLU A 259 -19.02 9.89 -17.36
CA GLU A 259 -20.20 9.90 -16.51
C GLU A 259 -20.63 8.49 -16.07
N GLU A 260 -20.43 7.48 -16.93
CA GLU A 260 -20.76 6.09 -16.62
C GLU A 260 -19.79 5.52 -15.58
N VAL A 261 -18.51 5.85 -15.69
CA VAL A 261 -17.50 5.43 -14.72
C VAL A 261 -17.69 6.11 -13.36
N GLU A 262 -18.08 7.38 -13.35
CA GLU A 262 -18.42 8.08 -12.11
C GLU A 262 -19.57 7.39 -11.36
N VAL A 263 -20.61 6.95 -12.07
CA VAL A 263 -21.72 6.19 -11.49
C VAL A 263 -21.23 4.86 -10.92
N LEU A 264 -20.37 4.14 -11.65
CA LEU A 264 -19.80 2.86 -11.21
C LEU A 264 -18.93 3.02 -9.95
N ALA A 265 -17.98 3.96 -9.97
CA ALA A 265 -17.08 4.24 -8.85
C ALA A 265 -17.85 4.71 -7.62
N ALA A 266 -18.82 5.63 -7.78
CA ALA A 266 -19.66 6.08 -6.67
C ALA A 266 -20.51 4.93 -6.09
N GLY A 267 -20.95 3.98 -6.91
CA GLY A 267 -21.62 2.76 -6.46
C GLY A 267 -20.71 1.89 -5.60
N ALA A 268 -19.52 1.55 -6.11
CA ALA A 268 -18.53 0.76 -5.38
C ALA A 268 -18.13 1.40 -4.04
N LEU A 269 -17.99 2.73 -4.01
CA LEU A 269 -17.66 3.46 -2.79
C LEU A 269 -18.78 3.49 -1.74
N ARG A 270 -20.05 3.41 -2.17
CA ARG A 270 -21.16 3.22 -1.22
C ARG A 270 -21.14 1.80 -0.66
N ASP A 271 -20.89 0.81 -1.52
CA ASP A 271 -20.88 -0.59 -1.12
C ASP A 271 -19.73 -0.94 -0.18
N ILE A 272 -18.51 -0.45 -0.45
CA ILE A 272 -17.36 -0.69 0.44
C ILE A 272 -17.55 -0.07 1.84
N LYS A 273 -18.42 0.93 1.97
CA LYS A 273 -18.76 1.56 3.26
C LYS A 273 -19.92 0.84 3.96
N ASN A 274 -20.58 -0.12 3.30
CA ASN A 274 -21.70 -0.87 3.86
C ASN A 274 -21.19 -2.02 4.74
N PRO A 275 -21.47 -2.05 6.06
CA PRO A 275 -21.00 -3.10 6.94
C PRO A 275 -21.60 -4.48 6.64
N LYS A 276 -22.66 -4.56 5.82
CA LYS A 276 -23.26 -5.83 5.36
C LYS A 276 -22.50 -6.47 4.19
N ILE A 277 -21.51 -5.76 3.63
CA ILE A 277 -20.68 -6.24 2.52
C ILE A 277 -19.32 -6.57 3.11
N HIS A 278 -19.04 -7.86 3.24
CA HIS A 278 -17.83 -8.38 3.88
C HIS A 278 -16.72 -8.57 2.85
N ALA A 279 -16.37 -7.48 2.17
CA ALA A 279 -15.30 -7.49 1.18
C ALA A 279 -13.94 -7.77 1.86
N LEU A 280 -13.08 -8.50 1.15
CA LEU A 280 -11.77 -8.95 1.58
C LEU A 280 -10.81 -8.90 0.39
N ALA A 281 -9.60 -8.41 0.62
CA ALA A 281 -8.47 -8.55 -0.30
C ALA A 281 -7.27 -9.09 0.48
N ASP A 282 -6.26 -9.58 -0.24
CA ASP A 282 -5.01 -10.01 0.39
C ASP A 282 -3.89 -9.03 0.05
N PHE A 283 -3.08 -8.71 1.05
CA PHE A 283 -1.87 -7.89 0.90
C PHE A 283 -0.65 -8.74 1.23
N TYR A 284 0.41 -8.60 0.44
CA TYR A 284 1.62 -9.40 0.58
C TYR A 284 2.79 -8.47 0.86
N VAL A 285 3.55 -8.76 1.90
CA VAL A 285 4.87 -8.19 2.15
C VAL A 285 5.88 -9.29 1.87
N VAL A 286 6.71 -9.07 0.85
CA VAL A 286 7.72 -10.02 0.41
C VAL A 286 9.06 -9.33 0.38
N TYR A 287 10.05 -9.90 1.06
CA TYR A 287 11.41 -9.38 1.03
C TYR A 287 12.43 -10.50 0.92
N GLY A 288 13.58 -10.19 0.33
CA GLY A 288 14.68 -11.12 0.12
C GLY A 288 16.01 -10.39 0.04
N ARG A 289 17.08 -11.14 0.35
CA ARG A 289 18.45 -10.64 0.39
C ARG A 289 19.18 -11.04 -0.89
N LYS A 290 20.04 -10.16 -1.40
CA LYS A 290 20.99 -10.53 -2.45
C LYS A 290 22.14 -11.35 -1.84
N PRO A 291 22.55 -12.49 -2.42
CA PRO A 291 23.70 -13.26 -1.94
C PRO A 291 24.99 -12.43 -1.83
N GLU A 292 25.92 -12.90 -1.00
CA GLU A 292 27.30 -12.35 -0.86
C GLU A 292 28.14 -12.57 -2.12
#